data_AF-A0A0Q0BRQ6-F1
#
_entry.id   AF-A0A0Q0BRQ6-F1
#
_cell.length_a   1.000
_cell.length_b   1.000
_cell.length_c   1.000
_cell.angle_alpha   90.00
_cell.angle_beta   90.00
_cell.angle_gamma   90.00
#
_symmetry.space_group_name_H-M   'P 1'
#
loop_
_entity.id
_entity.type
_entity.pdbx_description
1 polymer ?
#
loop_
_entity_poly.entity_id
_entity_poly.type
_entity_poly.pdbx_seq_one_letter_code
_entity_poly.pdbx_strand_id
1 'polypeptide(L)'
;MKNLQLGQTIRRLRGVCGLSQAELGLRTGFDSNTISRFELGTVTPSVDALYKLAVQLDCSVRDFFLDFDDDAQKRAYLFNMICDANSEELNRYVELVSTPVKKA
;
A
#
# COMPACT_ATOMS: atom_id res chain seq x y z
N MET A 1 16.62 -10.64 8.76
CA MET A 1 15.47 -11.33 8.13
C MET A 1 15.07 -10.53 6.89
N LYS A 2 14.83 -11.19 5.74
CA LYS A 2 14.27 -10.52 4.55
C LYS A 2 12.79 -10.24 4.81
N ASN A 3 12.36 -8.99 4.80
CA ASN A 3 10.94 -8.63 4.85
C ASN A 3 10.38 -8.63 3.43
N LEU A 4 10.23 -9.83 2.85
CA LEU A 4 9.73 -10.03 1.49
C LEU A 4 8.35 -9.40 1.29
N GLN A 5 7.51 -9.41 2.33
CA GLN A 5 6.17 -8.83 2.30
C GLN A 5 6.19 -7.31 2.12
N LEU A 6 7.01 -6.60 2.89
CA LEU A 6 7.17 -5.14 2.75
C LEU A 6 7.60 -4.75 1.33
N GLY A 7 8.60 -5.46 0.79
CA GLY A 7 9.09 -5.19 -0.57
C GLY A 7 8.03 -5.43 -1.65
N GLN A 8 7.24 -6.50 -1.53
CA GLN A 8 6.13 -6.78 -2.42
C GLN A 8 5.04 -5.71 -2.35
N THR A 9 4.71 -5.24 -1.14
CA THR A 9 3.72 -4.17 -0.95
C THR A 9 4.19 -2.85 -1.55
N ILE A 10 5.46 -2.45 -1.35
CA ILE A 10 6.04 -1.26 -2.00
C ILE A 10 5.95 -1.38 -3.53
N ARG A 11 6.31 -2.54 -4.09
CA ARG A 11 6.23 -2.80 -5.54
C ARG A 11 4.79 -2.70 -6.06
N ARG A 12 3.84 -3.28 -5.34
CA ARG A 12 2.41 -3.25 -5.69
C ARG A 12 1.89 -1.82 -5.70
N LEU A 13 2.12 -1.05 -4.63
CA LEU A 13 1.70 0.34 -4.53
C LEU A 13 2.33 1.20 -5.63
N ARG A 14 3.63 1.04 -5.90
CA ARG A 14 4.29 1.69 -7.04
C ARG A 14 3.59 1.37 -8.37
N GLY A 15 3.22 0.11 -8.59
CA GLY A 15 2.50 -0.33 -9.77
C GLY A 15 1.12 0.33 -9.91
N VAL A 16 0.36 0.45 -8.81
CA VAL A 16 -0.95 1.13 -8.79
C VAL A 16 -0.80 2.61 -9.16
N CYS A 17 0.26 3.28 -8.70
CA CYS A 17 0.58 4.65 -9.08
C CYS A 17 1.15 4.80 -10.51
N GLY A 18 1.36 3.70 -11.24
CA GLY A 18 1.90 3.72 -12.60
C GLY A 18 3.36 4.16 -12.71
N LEU A 19 4.14 4.12 -11.63
CA LEU A 19 5.51 4.62 -11.60
C LEU A 19 6.51 3.51 -11.95
N SER A 20 7.57 3.85 -12.69
CA SER A 20 8.75 2.98 -12.81
C SER A 20 9.62 3.05 -11.54
N GLN A 21 10.53 2.10 -11.33
CA GLN A 21 11.48 2.17 -10.20
C GLN A 21 12.39 3.42 -10.31
N ALA A 22 12.74 3.81 -11.54
CA ALA A 22 13.52 5.01 -11.79
C ALA A 22 12.75 6.29 -11.46
N GLU A 23 11.47 6.34 -11.84
CA GLU A 23 10.59 7.47 -11.53
C GLU A 23 10.35 7.61 -10.03
N LEU A 24 10.05 6.51 -9.33
CA LEU A 24 9.89 6.53 -7.88
C LEU A 24 11.20 6.94 -7.18
N GLY A 25 12.34 6.44 -7.66
CA GLY A 25 13.65 6.84 -7.16
C GLY A 25 13.84 8.35 -7.27
N LEU A 26 13.65 8.91 -8.48
CA LEU A 26 13.76 10.35 -8.72
C LEU A 26 12.89 11.18 -7.77
N ARG A 27 11.62 10.78 -7.59
CA ARG A 27 10.66 11.49 -6.72
C ARG A 27 10.98 11.41 -5.23
N THR A 28 11.63 10.33 -4.80
CA THR A 28 11.97 10.08 -3.39
C THR A 28 13.39 10.52 -3.03
N GLY A 29 14.20 10.89 -4.03
CA GLY A 29 15.63 11.18 -3.85
C GLY A 29 16.49 9.93 -3.70
N PHE A 30 15.99 8.76 -4.09
CA PHE A 30 16.74 7.50 -4.15
C PHE A 30 17.13 7.16 -5.59
N ASP A 31 18.15 6.33 -5.76
CA ASP A 31 18.42 5.76 -7.08
C ASP A 31 17.49 4.56 -7.36
N SER A 32 17.34 4.20 -8.64
CA SER A 32 16.48 3.10 -9.07
C SER A 32 16.89 1.73 -8.49
N ASN A 33 18.19 1.53 -8.23
CA ASN A 33 18.72 0.30 -7.65
C ASN A 33 18.36 0.21 -6.16
N THR A 34 18.37 1.32 -5.42
CA THR A 34 17.88 1.39 -4.04
C THR A 34 16.39 1.03 -3.96
N ILE A 35 15.55 1.58 -4.85
CA ILE A 35 14.14 1.18 -4.97
C ILE A 35 14.01 -0.32 -5.25
N SER A 36 14.77 -0.85 -6.22
CA SER A 36 14.78 -2.28 -6.52
C SER A 36 15.16 -3.14 -5.30
N ARG A 37 16.18 -2.72 -4.54
CA ARG A 37 16.64 -3.45 -3.34
C ARG A 37 15.60 -3.43 -2.22
N PHE A 38 14.85 -2.35 -2.07
CA PHE A 38 13.69 -2.27 -1.17
C PHE A 38 12.60 -3.24 -1.62
N GLU A 39 12.21 -3.23 -2.90
CA GLU A 39 11.16 -4.10 -3.44
C GLU A 39 11.51 -5.59 -3.37
N LEU A 40 12.79 -5.93 -3.52
CA LEU A 40 13.28 -7.31 -3.38
C LEU A 40 13.47 -7.73 -1.92
N GLY A 41 13.26 -6.82 -0.95
CA GLY A 41 13.47 -7.06 0.48
C GLY A 41 14.93 -7.36 0.85
N THR A 42 15.88 -6.97 -0.02
CA THR A 42 17.33 -7.16 0.21
C THR A 42 17.93 -6.08 1.08
N VAL A 43 17.26 -4.93 1.17
CA VAL A 43 17.54 -3.85 2.13
C VAL A 43 16.23 -3.46 2.79
N THR A 44 16.26 -3.31 4.10
CA THR A 44 15.13 -2.78 4.85
C THR A 44 15.14 -1.24 4.77
N PRO A 45 14.08 -0.60 4.25
CA PRO A 45 13.96 0.85 4.29
C PRO A 45 13.99 1.36 5.73
N SER A 46 14.60 2.54 5.95
CA SER A 46 14.45 3.25 7.21
C SER A 46 13.04 3.82 7.35
N VAL A 47 12.67 4.26 8.55
CA VAL A 47 11.39 4.95 8.79
C VAL A 47 11.26 6.20 7.90
N ASP A 48 12.33 6.99 7.78
CA ASP A 48 12.38 8.15 6.88
C ASP A 48 12.16 7.75 5.41
N ALA A 49 12.77 6.65 4.97
CA ALA A 49 12.56 6.14 3.62
C ALA A 49 11.10 5.69 3.41
N LEU A 50 10.48 5.03 4.39
CA LEU A 50 9.06 4.67 4.34
C LEU A 50 8.18 5.91 4.24
N TYR A 51 8.45 6.98 4.99
CA TYR A 51 7.69 8.23 4.86
C TYR A 51 7.82 8.84 3.46
N LYS A 52 9.04 8.92 2.91
CA LYS A 52 9.26 9.43 1.54
C LYS A 52 8.51 8.60 0.50
N LEU A 53 8.55 7.27 0.64
CA LEU A 53 7.81 6.36 -0.24
C LEU A 53 6.30 6.59 -0.10
N ALA A 54 5.77 6.66 1.12
CA ALA A 54 4.34 6.84 1.39
C ALA A 54 3.79 8.11 0.72
N VAL A 55 4.50 9.23 0.84
CA VAL A 55 4.12 10.50 0.21
C VAL A 55 4.07 10.38 -1.32
N GLN A 56 5.05 9.73 -1.94
CA GLN A 56 5.10 9.62 -3.41
C GLN A 56 4.16 8.54 -3.98
N LEU A 57 3.73 7.60 -3.13
CA LEU A 57 2.80 6.53 -3.48
C LEU A 57 1.35 6.85 -3.06
N ASP A 58 1.09 8.07 -2.58
CA ASP A 58 -0.22 8.52 -2.12
C ASP A 58 -0.89 7.54 -1.14
N CYS A 59 -0.10 7.06 -0.18
CA CYS A 59 -0.55 6.12 0.83
C CYS A 59 -0.04 6.51 2.23
N SER A 60 -0.53 5.83 3.25
CA SER A 60 -0.01 5.92 4.61
C SER A 60 1.13 4.91 4.82
N VAL A 61 2.00 5.16 5.79
CA VAL A 61 3.05 4.20 6.18
C VAL A 61 2.44 2.87 6.67
N ARG A 62 1.24 2.91 7.26
CA ARG A 62 0.50 1.72 7.69
C ARG A 62 0.24 0.78 6.52
N ASP A 63 -0.04 1.32 5.34
CA ASP A 63 -0.42 0.53 4.16
C ASP A 63 0.71 -0.39 3.68
N PHE A 64 1.96 -0.11 4.05
CA PHE A 64 3.10 -1.00 3.79
C PHE A 64 3.08 -2.29 4.61
N PHE A 65 2.30 -2.32 5.69
CA PHE A 65 2.23 -3.42 6.66
C PHE A 65 0.82 -4.03 6.74
N LEU A 66 -0.12 -3.58 5.89
CA LEU A 66 -1.40 -4.23 5.74
C LEU A 66 -1.23 -5.43 4.81
N ASP A 67 -1.11 -6.61 5.42
CA ASP A 67 -1.29 -7.88 4.73
C ASP A 67 -2.61 -8.51 5.15
N PHE A 68 -3.29 -9.07 4.16
CA PHE A 68 -4.51 -9.84 4.33
C PHE A 68 -4.25 -11.25 3.81
N ASP A 69 -3.54 -12.05 4.61
CA ASP A 69 -3.13 -13.40 4.23
C ASP A 69 -4.33 -14.36 4.11
N ASP A 70 -5.44 -14.03 4.79
CA ASP A 70 -6.67 -14.79 4.73
C ASP A 70 -7.93 -13.89 4.77
N ASP A 71 -9.07 -14.51 4.46
CA ASP A 71 -10.36 -13.82 4.44
C ASP A 71 -10.84 -13.40 5.84
N ALA A 72 -10.38 -14.03 6.91
CA ALA A 72 -10.75 -13.64 8.27
C ALA A 72 -10.11 -12.30 8.63
N GLN A 73 -8.83 -12.10 8.28
CA GLN A 73 -8.13 -10.83 8.45
C GLN A 73 -8.78 -9.70 7.64
N LYS A 74 -9.16 -9.97 6.38
CA LYS A 74 -9.91 -9.01 5.54
C LYS A 74 -11.21 -8.57 6.21
N ARG A 75 -12.01 -9.54 6.66
CA ARG A 75 -13.30 -9.28 7.33
C ARG A 75 -13.12 -8.50 8.62
N ALA A 76 -12.15 -8.88 9.45
CA ALA A 76 -11.88 -8.18 10.71
C ALA A 76 -11.47 -6.72 10.48
N TYR A 77 -10.60 -6.47 9.50
CA TYR A 77 -10.20 -5.10 9.15
C TYR A 77 -11.39 -4.27 8.65
N LEU A 78 -12.18 -4.81 7.70
CA LEU A 78 -13.36 -4.13 7.20
C LEU A 78 -14.38 -3.88 8.31
N PHE A 79 -14.59 -4.84 9.21
CA PHE A 79 -15.49 -4.70 10.33
C PHE A 79 -15.06 -3.56 11.26
N ASN A 80 -13.80 -3.52 11.66
CA ASN A 80 -13.27 -2.43 12.50
C ASN A 80 -13.42 -1.07 11.81
N MET A 81 -13.09 -1.01 10.52
CA MET A 81 -13.22 0.21 9.73
C MET A 81 -14.67 0.70 9.66
N ILE A 82 -15.66 -0.22 9.55
CA ILE A 82 -17.09 0.12 9.58
C ILE A 82 -17.53 0.57 10.97
N CYS A 83 -17.04 -0.07 12.04
CA CYS A 83 -17.41 0.27 13.41
C CYS A 83 -16.96 1.67 13.82
N ASP A 84 -15.80 2.11 13.34
CA ASP A 84 -15.20 3.41 13.69
C ASP A 84 -15.58 4.54 12.71
N ALA A 85 -16.30 4.22 11.63
CA ALA A 85 -16.60 5.17 10.56
C ALA A 85 -17.68 6.19 10.94
N ASN A 86 -17.47 7.43 10.51
CA ASN A 86 -18.49 8.47 10.58
C ASN A 86 -19.51 8.37 9.43
N SER A 87 -20.54 9.22 9.43
CA SER A 87 -21.60 9.19 8.42
C SER A 87 -21.11 9.44 6.98
N GLU A 88 -20.08 10.27 6.79
CA GLU A 88 -19.52 10.54 5.46
C GLU A 88 -18.73 9.33 4.93
N GLU A 89 -17.93 8.71 5.80
CA GLU A 89 -17.18 7.49 5.49
C GLU A 89 -18.11 6.31 5.16
N LEU A 90 -19.18 6.13 5.94
CA LEU A 90 -20.18 5.09 5.69
C LEU A 90 -20.87 5.27 4.33
N ASN A 91 -21.23 6.52 3.95
CA ASN A 91 -21.80 6.79 2.64
C ASN A 91 -20.84 6.39 1.51
N ARG A 92 -19.55 6.73 1.64
CA ARG A 92 -18.50 6.36 0.69
C ARG A 92 -18.33 4.83 0.59
N TYR A 93 -18.37 4.12 1.71
CA TYR A 93 -18.26 2.66 1.72
C TYR A 93 -19.45 1.98 1.05
N VAL A 94 -20.68 2.46 1.32
CA VAL A 94 -21.90 1.98 0.66
C VAL A 94 -21.82 2.17 -0.84
N GLU A 95 -21.38 3.35 -1.31
CA GLU A 95 -21.19 3.63 -2.74
C GLU A 95 -20.20 2.65 -3.38
N LEU A 96 -19.05 2.42 -2.73
CA LEU A 96 -18.00 1.53 -3.24
C LEU A 96 -18.52 0.10 -3.45
N VAL A 97 -19.27 -0.46 -2.49
CA VAL A 97 -19.78 -1.84 -2.57
C VAL A 97 -21.03 -1.99 -3.42
N SER A 98 -21.78 -0.90 -3.67
CA SER A 98 -23.02 -0.92 -4.45
C SER A 98 -22.79 -0.82 -5.96
N THR A 99 -21.56 -0.52 -6.40
CA THR A 99 -21.24 -0.47 -7.83
C THR A 99 -21.45 -1.85 -8.47
N PRO A 100 -22.23 -1.96 -9.56
CA PRO A 100 -22.51 -3.24 -10.18
C PRO A 100 -21.22 -3.83 -10.74
N VAL A 101 -20.80 -4.95 -10.17
CA VAL A 101 -19.65 -5.71 -10.65
C VAL A 101 -20.00 -6.27 -12.03
N LYS A 102 -19.29 -5.86 -13.09
CA LYS A 102 -19.32 -6.59 -14.36
C LYS A 102 -18.82 -8.00 -14.06
N LYS A 103 -19.71 -8.99 -14.08
CA LYS A 103 -19.32 -10.40 -14.08
C LYS A 103 -18.39 -10.62 -15.28
N ALA A 104 -17.14 -10.97 -15.00
CA ALA A 104 -16.22 -11.53 -15.98
C ALA A 104 -16.65 -12.96 -16.34
#